data_AF-A0A4Y9SIE4-F1
#
_entry.id   AF-A0A4Y9SIE4-F1
#
_cell.length_a   1.000
_cell.length_b   1.000
_cell.length_c   1.000
_cell.angle_alpha   90.00
_cell.angle_beta   90.00
_cell.angle_gamma   90.00
#
_symmetry.space_group_name_H-M   'P 1'
#
loop_
_entity.id
_entity.type
_entity.pdbx_description
1 polymer ?
#
loop_
_entity_poly.entity_id
_entity_poly.type
_entity_poly.pdbx_seq_one_letter_code
_entity_poly.pdbx_strand_id
1 'polypeptide(L)'
;MKTKTLMMTGLLSMLSAAAFAQNPVAQVQHDNAQLRQDTKQIHQDSREIRHDTAVIAVKQGEVAAGKQQLQAERQEAKTLGRAEHQELKKGDIAGAQQLDQARRNEQQAIKVQKQEIKHDEKVIARHAVDKQEAKVARQEDKVDRHLDKTKRDHDAAKI
;
A
#
# COMPACT_ATOMS: atom_id res chain seq x y z
N MET A 1 13.98 -9.79 -42.22
CA MET A 1 14.00 -9.59 -43.68
C MET A 1 13.87 -8.10 -43.94
N LYS A 2 14.77 -7.54 -44.76
CA LYS A 2 14.78 -6.16 -45.22
C LYS A 2 14.00 -6.07 -46.53
N THR A 3 13.14 -5.06 -46.68
CA THR A 3 12.70 -4.47 -47.96
C THR A 3 11.94 -3.18 -47.64
N LYS A 4 12.00 -2.04 -48.34
CA LYS A 4 12.77 -1.43 -49.45
C LYS A 4 12.40 0.07 -49.36
N THR A 5 13.37 0.98 -49.34
CA THR A 5 13.65 1.95 -50.43
C THR A 5 12.54 3.00 -50.65
N LEU A 6 12.66 4.24 -50.14
CA LEU A 6 13.35 5.44 -50.71
C LEU A 6 12.50 6.22 -51.74
N MET A 7 12.61 7.56 -51.62
CA MET A 7 12.19 8.63 -52.57
C MET A 7 10.74 9.12 -52.47
N MET A 8 10.40 10.40 -52.59
CA MET A 8 11.11 11.68 -52.64
C MET A 8 10.01 12.76 -52.57
N THR A 9 10.43 14.02 -52.39
CA THR A 9 9.79 15.24 -52.91
C THR A 9 8.40 15.64 -52.39
N GLY A 10 8.43 16.66 -51.52
CA GLY A 10 7.82 17.94 -51.86
C GLY A 10 6.34 18.11 -51.52
N LEU A 11 6.06 18.85 -50.45
CA LEU A 11 5.29 20.10 -50.54
C LEU A 11 5.48 20.87 -49.24
N LEU A 12 6.32 21.89 -49.36
CA LEU A 12 6.43 23.02 -48.47
C LEU A 12 5.13 23.83 -48.59
N SER A 13 4.06 23.40 -47.93
CA SER A 13 2.85 24.20 -47.77
C SER A 13 2.94 24.96 -46.44
N MET A 14 3.71 26.05 -46.48
CA MET A 14 3.50 27.20 -45.61
C MET A 14 2.09 27.72 -45.88
N LEU A 15 1.10 27.35 -45.09
CA LEU A 15 -0.19 28.02 -45.08
C LEU A 15 -0.73 28.07 -43.66
N SER A 16 -0.79 29.30 -43.17
CA SER A 16 -1.66 29.77 -42.10
C SER A 16 -1.16 29.47 -40.68
N ALA A 17 -0.22 30.32 -40.26
CA ALA A 17 -0.15 30.79 -38.89
C ALA A 17 -1.51 31.36 -38.48
N ALA A 18 -2.40 30.51 -38.00
CA ALA A 18 -3.49 30.92 -37.12
C ALA A 18 -2.97 30.75 -35.69
N ALA A 19 -2.08 31.65 -35.29
CA ALA A 19 -1.85 31.92 -33.88
C ALA A 19 -3.13 32.59 -33.36
N PHE A 20 -4.17 31.79 -33.12
CA PHE A 20 -5.33 32.26 -32.39
C PHE A 20 -4.83 32.59 -30.99
N ALA A 21 -4.75 33.89 -30.73
CA ALA A 21 -4.57 34.45 -29.41
C ALA A 21 -5.56 33.77 -28.45
N GLN A 22 -5.06 32.85 -27.62
CA GLN A 22 -5.78 32.46 -26.43
C GLN A 22 -5.99 33.74 -25.63
N ASN A 23 -7.24 34.13 -25.39
CA ASN A 23 -7.53 35.26 -24.52
C ASN A 23 -6.89 34.94 -23.16
N PRO A 24 -5.87 35.69 -22.70
CA PRO A 24 -5.10 35.33 -21.51
C PRO A 24 -6.00 35.23 -20.27
N VAL A 25 -7.10 35.97 -20.24
CA VAL A 25 -8.11 35.88 -19.18
C VAL A 25 -8.83 34.53 -19.21
N ALA A 26 -9.18 33.99 -20.39
CA ALA A 26 -9.82 32.69 -20.53
C ALA A 26 -8.87 31.55 -20.15
N GLN A 27 -7.58 31.66 -20.50
CA GLN A 27 -6.57 30.69 -20.09
C GLN A 27 -6.39 30.67 -18.57
N VAL A 28 -6.27 31.85 -17.93
CA VAL A 28 -6.16 31.95 -16.47
C VAL A 28 -7.41 31.39 -15.76
N GLN A 29 -8.60 31.59 -16.33
CA GLN A 29 -9.83 31.01 -15.78
C GLN A 29 -9.83 29.47 -15.86
N HIS A 30 -9.36 28.91 -16.98
CA HIS A 30 -9.24 27.46 -17.16
C HIS A 30 -8.21 26.86 -16.20
N ASP A 31 -7.00 27.45 -16.12
CA ASP A 31 -5.94 27.03 -15.20
C ASP A 31 -6.42 27.08 -13.74
N ASN A 32 -7.16 28.12 -13.35
CA ASN A 32 -7.72 28.23 -12.00
C ASN A 32 -8.78 27.15 -11.71
N ALA A 33 -9.59 26.76 -12.69
CA ALA A 33 -10.55 25.68 -12.53
C ALA A 33 -9.83 24.33 -12.33
N GLN A 34 -8.78 24.08 -13.13
CA GLN A 34 -7.95 22.88 -13.01
C GLN A 34 -7.23 22.84 -11.65
N LEU A 35 -6.63 23.94 -11.19
CA LEU A 35 -5.97 24.03 -9.87
C LEU A 35 -6.93 23.71 -8.72
N ARG A 36 -8.19 24.14 -8.80
CA ARG A 36 -9.22 23.81 -7.79
C ARG A 36 -9.53 22.31 -7.78
N GLN A 37 -9.62 21.69 -8.95
CA GLN A 37 -9.84 20.26 -9.08
C GLN A 37 -8.65 19.47 -8.53
N ASP A 38 -7.42 19.81 -8.89
CA ASP A 38 -6.20 19.22 -8.37
C ASP A 38 -6.12 19.33 -6.85
N THR A 39 -6.44 20.51 -6.31
CA THR A 39 -6.45 20.74 -4.85
C THR A 39 -7.44 19.81 -4.15
N LYS A 40 -8.64 19.62 -4.74
CA LYS A 40 -9.64 18.69 -4.20
C LYS A 40 -9.13 17.25 -4.22
N GLN A 41 -8.49 16.83 -5.32
CA GLN A 41 -7.92 15.48 -5.45
C GLN A 41 -6.81 15.25 -4.41
N ILE A 42 -5.86 16.19 -4.28
CA ILE A 42 -4.78 16.10 -3.30
C ILE A 42 -5.34 15.96 -1.87
N HIS A 43 -6.42 16.67 -1.55
CA HIS A 43 -7.08 16.53 -0.26
C HIS A 43 -7.73 15.16 -0.06
N GLN A 44 -8.30 14.56 -1.10
CA GLN A 44 -8.87 13.21 -1.04
C GLN A 44 -7.76 12.17 -0.83
N ASP A 45 -6.73 12.15 -1.67
CA ASP A 45 -5.59 11.23 -1.55
C ASP A 45 -4.88 11.38 -0.19
N SER A 46 -4.82 12.61 0.35
CA SER A 46 -4.21 12.86 1.66
C SER A 46 -5.06 12.29 2.80
N ARG A 47 -6.38 12.27 2.66
CA ARG A 47 -7.28 11.62 3.62
C ARG A 47 -7.13 10.10 3.54
N GLU A 48 -7.04 9.53 2.34
CA GLU A 48 -6.85 8.09 2.12
C GLU A 48 -5.53 7.61 2.73
N ILE A 49 -4.41 8.27 2.43
CA ILE A 49 -3.10 7.93 3.02
C ILE A 49 -3.13 7.99 4.55
N ARG A 50 -3.84 8.97 5.13
CA ARG A 50 -3.99 9.09 6.59
C ARG A 50 -4.83 7.95 7.14
N HIS A 51 -5.92 7.60 6.47
CA HIS A 51 -6.76 6.47 6.82
C HIS A 51 -5.96 5.17 6.83
N ASP A 52 -5.24 4.85 5.75
CA ASP A 52 -4.43 3.63 5.67
C ASP A 52 -3.33 3.61 6.73
N THR A 53 -2.73 4.77 7.02
CA THR A 53 -1.74 4.88 8.10
C THR A 53 -2.35 4.55 9.46
N ALA A 54 -3.58 5.02 9.73
CA ALA A 54 -4.27 4.71 10.98
C ALA A 54 -4.61 3.21 11.07
N VAL A 55 -5.13 2.62 10.00
CA VAL A 55 -5.45 1.18 9.94
C VAL A 55 -4.19 0.34 10.16
N ILE A 56 -3.09 0.65 9.47
CA ILE A 56 -1.81 -0.04 9.65
C ILE A 56 -1.36 0.05 11.11
N ALA A 57 -1.42 1.23 11.75
CA ALA A 57 -0.98 1.40 13.12
C ALA A 57 -1.81 0.55 14.11
N VAL A 58 -3.14 0.52 13.94
CA VAL A 58 -4.03 -0.32 14.76
C VAL A 58 -3.69 -1.79 14.56
N LYS A 59 -3.59 -2.26 13.31
CA LYS A 59 -3.27 -3.66 13.01
C LYS A 59 -1.88 -4.07 13.49
N GLN A 60 -0.89 -3.18 13.45
CA GLN A 60 0.43 -3.43 14.03
C GLN A 60 0.34 -3.62 15.55
N GLY A 61 -0.50 -2.84 16.24
CA GLY A 61 -0.79 -3.01 17.65
C GLY A 61 -1.43 -4.37 17.96
N GLU A 62 -2.44 -4.77 17.18
CA GLU A 62 -3.11 -6.07 17.31
C GLU A 62 -2.13 -7.23 17.08
N VAL A 63 -1.28 -7.15 16.05
CA VAL A 63 -0.24 -8.15 15.79
C VAL A 63 0.77 -8.21 16.93
N ALA A 64 1.16 -7.08 17.52
CA ALA A 64 2.08 -7.05 18.65
C ALA A 64 1.47 -7.70 19.89
N ALA A 65 0.23 -7.34 20.24
CA ALA A 65 -0.50 -7.93 21.35
C ALA A 65 -0.72 -9.44 21.15
N GLY A 66 -1.15 -9.85 19.94
CA GLY A 66 -1.30 -11.26 19.59
C GLY A 66 0.01 -12.03 19.69
N LYS A 67 1.14 -11.44 19.29
CA LYS A 67 2.47 -12.07 19.45
C LYS A 67 2.87 -12.23 20.92
N GLN A 68 2.53 -11.29 21.80
CA GLN A 68 2.79 -11.40 23.24
C GLN A 68 1.95 -12.52 23.86
N GLN A 69 0.65 -12.56 23.57
CA GLN A 69 -0.23 -13.61 24.05
C GLN A 69 0.21 -14.99 23.53
N LEU A 70 0.56 -15.10 22.25
CA LEU A 70 1.10 -16.33 21.66
C LEU A 70 2.38 -16.82 22.35
N GLN A 71 3.21 -15.91 22.86
CA GLN A 71 4.39 -16.29 23.64
C GLN A 71 3.99 -16.87 25.00
N ALA A 72 3.01 -16.27 25.69
CA ALA A 72 2.50 -16.76 26.96
C ALA A 72 1.88 -18.16 26.81
N GLU A 73 0.96 -18.34 25.86
CA GLU A 73 0.31 -19.62 25.54
C GLU A 73 1.33 -20.72 25.21
N ARG A 74 2.40 -20.37 24.47
CA ARG A 74 3.50 -21.32 24.20
C ARG A 74 4.27 -21.74 25.46
N GLN A 75 4.41 -20.87 26.45
CA GLN A 75 5.03 -21.25 27.71
C GLN A 75 4.09 -22.16 28.50
N GLU A 76 2.79 -21.88 28.52
CA GLU A 76 1.78 -22.72 29.16
C GLU A 76 1.72 -24.12 28.52
N ALA A 77 1.70 -24.21 27.19
CA ALA A 77 1.78 -25.50 26.51
C ALA A 77 3.06 -26.29 26.88
N LYS A 78 4.19 -25.60 27.11
CA LYS A 78 5.44 -26.23 27.55
C LYS A 78 5.39 -26.67 29.01
N THR A 79 4.77 -25.89 29.90
CA THR A 79 4.62 -26.27 31.31
C THR A 79 3.70 -27.48 31.44
N LEU A 80 2.60 -27.52 30.68
CA LEU A 80 1.73 -28.70 30.57
C LEU A 80 2.49 -29.94 30.09
N GLY A 81 3.31 -29.82 29.04
CA GLY A 81 4.12 -30.95 28.56
C GLY A 81 5.17 -31.44 29.59
N ARG A 82 5.71 -30.54 30.42
CA ARG A 82 6.60 -30.93 31.52
C ARG A 82 5.85 -31.64 32.64
N ALA A 83 4.67 -31.16 33.00
CA ALA A 83 3.81 -31.79 34.01
C ALA A 83 3.33 -33.17 33.52
N GLU A 84 2.92 -33.29 32.26
CA GLU A 84 2.55 -34.55 31.61
C GLU A 84 3.68 -35.57 31.75
N HIS A 85 4.92 -35.17 31.43
CA HIS A 85 6.08 -36.04 31.56
C HIS A 85 6.38 -36.45 33.01
N GLN A 86 6.10 -35.59 33.99
CA GLN A 86 6.26 -35.91 35.41
C GLN A 86 5.23 -36.95 35.87
N GLU A 87 3.97 -36.83 35.46
CA GLU A 87 2.93 -37.81 35.78
C GLU A 87 3.21 -39.17 35.14
N LEU A 88 3.66 -39.17 33.88
CA LEU A 88 4.12 -40.40 33.22
C LEU A 88 5.27 -41.08 33.97
N LYS A 89 6.22 -40.32 34.52
CA LYS A 89 7.32 -40.87 35.34
C LYS A 89 6.85 -41.48 36.65
N LYS A 90 5.79 -40.94 37.26
CA LYS A 90 5.18 -41.49 38.48
C LYS A 90 4.32 -42.72 38.18
N GLY A 91 4.06 -43.03 36.91
CA GLY A 91 3.16 -44.09 36.49
C GLY A 91 1.69 -43.70 36.52
N ASP A 92 1.36 -42.42 36.72
CA ASP A 92 -0.02 -41.93 36.67
C ASP A 92 -0.42 -41.62 35.22
N ILE A 93 -0.96 -42.64 34.56
CA ILE A 93 -1.40 -42.56 33.16
C ILE A 93 -2.66 -41.69 33.03
N ALA A 94 -3.55 -41.70 34.03
CA ALA A 94 -4.80 -40.94 33.97
C ALA A 94 -4.54 -39.44 34.08
N GLY A 95 -3.67 -39.02 35.01
CA GLY A 95 -3.22 -37.64 35.14
C GLY A 95 -2.48 -37.15 33.89
N ALA A 96 -1.62 -37.99 33.32
CA ALA A 96 -0.92 -37.66 32.07
C ALA A 96 -1.88 -37.47 30.88
N GLN A 97 -2.91 -38.31 30.74
CA GLN A 97 -3.90 -38.17 29.66
C GLN A 97 -4.70 -36.87 29.76
N GLN A 98 -5.07 -36.44 30.97
CA GLN A 98 -5.74 -35.16 31.18
C GLN A 98 -4.85 -33.98 30.75
N LEU A 99 -3.56 -34.03 31.09
CA LEU A 99 -2.59 -33.01 30.71
C LEU A 99 -2.30 -33.00 29.19
N ASP A 100 -2.24 -34.17 28.54
CA ASP A 100 -2.14 -34.25 27.08
C ASP A 100 -3.35 -33.61 26.39
N GLN A 101 -4.57 -33.90 26.87
CA GLN A 101 -5.78 -33.28 26.32
C GLN A 101 -5.77 -31.76 26.50
N ALA A 102 -5.39 -31.27 27.68
CA ALA A 102 -5.25 -29.84 27.94
C ALA A 102 -4.20 -29.20 27.00
N ARG A 103 -3.04 -29.85 26.83
CA ARG A 103 -1.98 -29.39 25.93
C ARG A 103 -2.43 -29.38 24.47
N ARG A 104 -3.23 -30.35 24.02
CA ARG A 104 -3.78 -30.37 22.66
C ARG A 104 -4.76 -29.23 22.43
N ASN A 105 -5.63 -28.95 23.39
CA ASN A 105 -6.55 -27.81 23.34
C ASN A 105 -5.75 -26.50 23.23
N GLU A 106 -4.71 -26.35 24.04
CA GLU A 106 -3.82 -25.19 24.00
C GLU A 106 -3.11 -25.04 22.64
N GLN A 107 -2.62 -26.14 22.08
CA GLN A 107 -2.01 -26.15 20.74
C GLN A 107 -2.99 -25.76 19.63
N GLN A 108 -4.28 -26.10 19.78
CA GLN A 108 -5.32 -25.67 18.85
C GLN A 108 -5.57 -24.17 18.96
N ALA A 109 -5.66 -23.62 20.18
CA ALA A 109 -5.79 -22.17 20.40
C ALA A 109 -4.62 -21.40 19.78
N ILE A 110 -3.39 -21.83 20.05
CA ILE A 110 -2.15 -21.29 19.45
C ILE A 110 -2.21 -21.30 17.91
N LYS A 111 -2.80 -22.34 17.32
CA LYS A 111 -2.93 -22.46 15.85
C LYS A 111 -3.92 -21.44 15.30
N VAL A 112 -5.07 -21.26 15.95
CA VAL A 112 -6.08 -20.26 15.57
C VAL A 112 -5.49 -18.86 15.68
N GLN A 113 -4.86 -18.52 16.80
CA GLN A 113 -4.25 -17.21 17.02
C GLN A 113 -3.15 -16.90 16.00
N LYS A 114 -2.34 -17.89 15.60
CA LYS A 114 -1.38 -17.73 14.49
C LYS A 114 -2.05 -17.36 13.17
N GLN A 115 -3.22 -17.92 12.89
CA GLN A 115 -3.96 -17.60 11.66
C GLN A 115 -4.51 -16.18 11.71
N GLU A 116 -4.99 -15.73 12.87
CA GLU A 116 -5.46 -14.35 13.09
C GLU A 116 -4.32 -13.34 12.91
N ILE A 117 -3.17 -13.56 13.58
CA ILE A 117 -1.98 -12.71 13.41
C ILE A 117 -1.57 -12.63 11.94
N LYS A 118 -1.58 -13.77 11.22
CA LYS A 118 -1.24 -13.81 9.79
C LYS A 118 -2.27 -13.07 8.95
N HIS A 119 -3.55 -13.11 9.33
CA HIS A 119 -4.60 -12.34 8.67
C HIS A 119 -4.35 -10.84 8.84
N ASP A 120 -4.06 -10.38 10.05
CA ASP A 120 -3.77 -8.96 10.32
C ASP A 120 -2.49 -8.50 9.62
N GLU A 121 -1.44 -9.33 9.58
CA GLU A 121 -0.24 -9.07 8.78
C GLU A 121 -0.55 -8.88 7.29
N LYS A 122 -1.50 -9.65 6.73
CA LYS A 122 -1.96 -9.46 5.35
C LYS A 122 -2.74 -8.17 5.17
N VAL A 123 -3.59 -7.81 6.13
CA VAL A 123 -4.33 -6.53 6.09
C VAL A 123 -3.35 -5.37 6.09
N ILE A 124 -2.34 -5.39 6.97
CA ILE A 124 -1.26 -4.39 7.00
C ILE A 124 -0.57 -4.30 5.63
N ALA A 125 -0.20 -5.45 5.05
CA ALA A 125 0.48 -5.49 3.77
C ALA A 125 -0.35 -4.87 2.64
N ARG A 126 -1.66 -5.14 2.60
CA ARG A 126 -2.58 -4.54 1.61
C ARG A 126 -2.64 -3.02 1.76
N HIS A 127 -2.95 -2.52 2.95
CA HIS A 127 -2.99 -1.07 3.19
C HIS A 127 -1.64 -0.39 2.95
N ALA A 128 -0.52 -1.10 3.17
CA ALA A 128 0.80 -0.56 2.87
C ALA A 128 1.03 -0.41 1.35
N VAL A 129 0.52 -1.35 0.55
CA VAL A 129 0.53 -1.27 -0.92
C VAL A 129 -0.37 -0.14 -1.39
N ASP A 130 -1.63 -0.09 -0.94
CA ASP A 130 -2.59 0.96 -1.34
C ASP A 130 -2.04 2.36 -1.03
N LYS A 131 -1.48 2.54 0.17
CA LYS A 131 -0.78 3.77 0.56
C LYS A 131 0.41 4.10 -0.33
N GLN A 132 1.15 3.10 -0.80
CA GLN A 132 2.30 3.31 -1.68
C GLN A 132 1.86 3.68 -3.08
N GLU A 133 0.82 3.02 -3.62
CA GLU A 133 0.22 3.35 -4.90
C GLU A 133 -0.28 4.81 -4.92
N ALA A 134 -1.01 5.23 -3.88
CA ALA A 134 -1.45 6.62 -3.73
C ALA A 134 -0.30 7.63 -3.69
N LYS A 135 0.86 7.25 -3.12
CA LYS A 135 2.06 8.10 -3.12
C LYS A 135 2.74 8.16 -4.48
N VAL A 136 2.83 7.04 -5.18
CA VAL A 136 3.43 6.96 -6.52
C VAL A 136 2.61 7.77 -7.51
N ALA A 137 1.28 7.58 -7.54
CA ALA A 137 0.38 8.36 -8.38
C ALA A 137 0.57 9.88 -8.16
N ARG A 138 0.64 10.32 -6.89
CA ARG A 138 0.93 11.72 -6.56
C ARG A 138 2.29 12.20 -7.08
N GLN A 139 3.29 11.32 -7.09
CA GLN A 139 4.63 11.67 -7.53
C GLN A 139 4.72 11.75 -9.06
N GLU A 140 4.05 10.85 -9.77
CA GLU A 140 3.91 10.89 -11.23
C GLU A 140 3.21 12.19 -11.66
N ASP A 141 2.07 12.53 -11.06
CA ASP A 141 1.37 13.80 -11.32
C ASP A 141 2.25 15.04 -11.08
N LYS A 142 3.13 14.98 -10.09
CA LYS A 142 4.07 16.09 -9.81
C LYS A 142 5.13 16.21 -10.90
N VAL A 143 5.64 15.09 -11.40
CA VAL A 143 6.64 15.07 -12.48
C VAL A 143 6.00 15.60 -13.76
N ASP A 144 4.81 15.15 -14.12
CA ASP A 144 4.10 15.59 -15.32
C ASP A 144 3.85 17.11 -15.29
N ARG A 145 3.34 17.63 -14.16
CA ARG A 145 3.19 19.09 -13.98
C ARG A 145 4.51 19.85 -14.10
N HIS A 146 5.61 19.30 -13.59
CA HIS A 146 6.93 19.92 -13.70
C HIS A 146 7.41 19.96 -15.17
N LEU A 147 7.21 18.88 -15.91
CA LEU A 147 7.55 18.81 -17.33
C LEU A 147 6.73 19.81 -18.14
N ASP A 148 5.42 19.89 -17.89
CA ASP A 148 4.54 20.84 -18.58
C ASP A 148 4.88 22.29 -18.25
N LYS A 149 5.20 22.59 -16.98
CA LYS A 149 5.71 23.92 -16.60
C LYS A 149 7.00 24.24 -17.38
N THR A 150 7.95 23.31 -17.41
CA THR A 150 9.24 23.52 -18.09
C THR A 150 9.07 23.78 -19.58
N LYS A 151 8.16 23.05 -20.25
CA LYS A 151 7.82 23.28 -21.66
C LYS A 151 7.22 24.67 -21.87
N ARG A 152 6.23 25.06 -21.05
CA ARG A 152 5.61 26.38 -21.13
C ARG A 152 6.62 27.52 -20.95
N ASP A 153 7.49 27.40 -19.94
CA ASP A 153 8.51 28.41 -19.67
C ASP A 153 9.51 28.53 -20.84
N HIS A 154 9.91 27.39 -21.42
CA HIS A 154 10.78 27.35 -22.59
C HIS A 154 10.14 27.94 -23.85
N ASP A 155 8.86 27.66 -24.10
CA ASP A 155 8.14 28.18 -25.26
C ASP A 155 7.87 29.68 -25.12
N ALA A 156 7.57 30.16 -23.90
CA ALA A 156 7.44 31.58 -23.60
C ALA A 156 8.76 32.34 -23.78
N ALA A 157 9.91 31.72 -23.52
CA ALA A 157 11.23 32.32 -23.74
C ALA A 157 11.62 32.45 -25.23
N LYS A 158 10.85 31.84 -26.15
CA LYS A 158 11.08 31.91 -27.60
C LYS A 158 10.23 32.97 -28.32
N ILE A 159 9.37 33.67 -27.58
CA ILE A 159 8.51 34.76 -28.05
C ILE A 159 9.16 36.09 -27.67
#